data_AF-A0A076H3J3-F1
#
_entry.id   AF-A0A076H3J3-F1
#
_cell.length_a   1.000
_cell.length_b   1.000
_cell.length_c   1.000
_cell.angle_alpha   90.00
_cell.angle_beta   90.00
_cell.angle_gamma   90.00
#
_symmetry.space_group_name_H-M   'P 1'
#
loop_
_entity.id
_entity.type
_entity.pdbx_description
1 polymer ?
#
loop_
_entity_poly.entity_id
_entity_poly.type
_entity_poly.pdbx_seq_one_letter_code
_entity_poly.pdbx_strand_id
1 'polypeptide(L)'
;MVQWEDTLRSFLGPYPGALISLNLLAALFSHAHSDASMRILHGYTSIGLMTGVVACVAAVRIQVSALHRWRAVAIGLWTLLNASFLVVNTWIAFQGMGISNGNLFHLAIAGVLTANLQLAQAIYREKIDVSSLSGDAIWQSK
;
A
#
# COMPACT_ATOMS: atom_id res chain seq x y z
N MET A 1 -0.34 8.08 -23.42
CA MET A 1 0.02 7.64 -22.05
C MET A 1 -1.24 7.50 -21.18
N VAL A 2 -2.10 6.50 -21.41
CA VAL A 2 -3.34 6.33 -20.61
C VAL A 2 -3.71 4.85 -20.35
N GLN A 3 -3.16 3.88 -21.07
CA GLN A 3 -3.73 2.51 -21.06
C GLN A 3 -3.17 1.55 -19.99
N TRP A 4 -1.98 1.83 -19.43
CA TRP A 4 -1.30 0.92 -18.49
C TRP A 4 -1.63 1.18 -17.02
N GLU A 5 -1.94 2.43 -16.64
CA GLU A 5 -2.35 2.76 -15.28
C GLU A 5 -3.62 2.01 -14.89
N ASP A 6 -4.58 1.88 -15.81
CA ASP A 6 -5.82 1.16 -15.57
C ASP A 6 -5.64 -0.36 -15.47
N THR A 7 -4.61 -0.92 -16.11
CA THR A 7 -4.32 -2.35 -16.10
C THR A 7 -3.59 -2.79 -14.82
N LEU A 8 -2.69 -1.95 -14.29
CA LEU A 8 -2.09 -2.18 -12.97
C LEU A 8 -3.04 -1.81 -11.83
N ARG A 9 -3.89 -0.79 -12.01
CA ARG A 9 -4.98 -0.43 -11.09
C ARG A 9 -5.97 -1.58 -10.91
N SER A 10 -6.36 -2.25 -11.99
CA SER A 10 -7.30 -3.38 -11.90
C SER A 10 -6.66 -4.63 -11.29
N PHE A 11 -5.34 -4.78 -11.41
CA PHE A 11 -4.60 -5.95 -10.92
C PHE A 11 -4.16 -5.85 -9.45
N LEU A 12 -3.92 -4.64 -8.92
CA LEU A 12 -3.33 -4.41 -7.59
C LEU A 12 -4.34 -4.09 -6.47
N GLY A 13 -5.64 -4.24 -6.73
CA GLY A 13 -6.68 -4.08 -5.73
C GLY A 13 -7.21 -2.64 -5.57
N PRO A 14 -7.92 -2.34 -4.48
CA PRO A 14 -8.60 -1.06 -4.28
C PRO A 14 -7.62 0.12 -4.26
N TYR A 15 -8.05 1.28 -4.78
CA TYR A 15 -7.22 2.47 -4.91
C TYR A 15 -6.58 2.86 -3.57
N PRO A 16 -5.22 2.87 -3.45
CA PRO A 16 -4.55 3.10 -2.17
C PRO A 16 -4.93 4.42 -1.50
N GLY A 17 -5.10 5.49 -2.30
CA GLY A 17 -5.53 6.80 -1.78
C GLY A 17 -6.95 6.78 -1.18
N ALA A 18 -7.85 5.95 -1.71
CA ALA A 18 -9.19 5.76 -1.14
C ALA A 18 -9.10 4.97 0.16
N LEU A 19 -8.31 3.89 0.20
CA LEU A 19 -8.11 3.10 1.43
C LEU A 19 -7.47 3.92 2.55
N ILE A 20 -6.48 4.77 2.23
CA ILE A 20 -5.86 5.69 3.19
C ILE A 20 -6.91 6.66 3.73
N SER A 21 -7.65 7.33 2.85
CA SER A 21 -8.69 8.30 3.24
C SER A 21 -9.78 7.66 4.08
N LEU A 22 -10.25 6.47 3.71
CA LEU A 22 -11.30 5.74 4.43
C LEU A 22 -10.82 5.25 5.81
N ASN A 23 -9.57 4.79 5.93
CA ASN A 23 -9.00 4.43 7.23
C ASN A 23 -8.77 5.67 8.11
N LEU A 24 -8.33 6.80 7.55
CA LEU A 24 -8.25 8.06 8.32
C LEU A 24 -9.62 8.52 8.80
N LEU A 25 -10.65 8.41 7.95
CA LEU A 25 -12.02 8.74 8.33
C LEU A 25 -12.51 7.81 9.46
N ALA A 26 -12.24 6.50 9.34
CA ALA A 26 -12.59 5.52 10.37
C ALA A 26 -11.86 5.76 11.71
N ALA A 27 -10.62 6.24 11.65
CA ALA A 27 -9.87 6.64 12.84
C ALA A 27 -10.51 7.83 13.55
N LEU A 28 -10.96 8.83 12.80
CA LEU A 28 -11.56 10.06 13.34
C LEU A 28 -12.98 9.83 13.88
N PHE A 29 -13.74 8.89 13.30
CA PHE A 29 -15.16 8.69 13.59
C PHE A 29 -15.50 7.29 14.16
N SER A 30 -14.61 6.73 14.97
CA SER A 30 -14.69 5.35 15.52
C SER A 30 -16.02 4.89 16.15
N HIS A 31 -16.91 5.81 16.55
CA HIS A 31 -18.20 5.50 17.21
C HIS A 31 -19.43 5.72 16.30
N ALA A 32 -19.22 6.11 15.03
CA ALA A 32 -20.28 6.49 14.10
C ALA A 32 -20.32 5.60 12.84
N HIS A 33 -19.95 4.33 12.98
CA HIS A 33 -19.91 3.37 11.87
C HIS A 33 -20.82 2.18 12.14
N SER A 34 -21.37 1.58 11.08
CA SER A 34 -22.10 0.32 11.19
C SER A 34 -21.14 -0.86 11.17
N ASP A 35 -21.52 -1.96 11.81
CA ASP A 35 -20.70 -3.18 11.81
C ASP A 35 -20.41 -3.65 10.39
N ALA A 36 -21.45 -3.66 9.53
CA ALA A 36 -21.31 -4.01 8.13
C ALA A 36 -20.31 -3.10 7.39
N SER A 37 -20.36 -1.77 7.59
CA SER A 37 -19.42 -0.86 6.92
C SER A 37 -17.97 -1.09 7.37
N MET A 38 -17.76 -1.39 8.66
CA MET A 38 -16.43 -1.67 9.18
C MET A 38 -15.85 -2.97 8.63
N ARG A 39 -16.66 -4.04 8.57
CA ARG A 39 -16.24 -5.32 7.99
C ARG A 39 -15.90 -5.19 6.51
N ILE A 40 -16.69 -4.41 5.76
CA ILE A 40 -16.40 -4.08 4.36
C ILE A 40 -15.07 -3.31 4.25
N LEU A 41 -14.87 -2.24 5.03
CA LEU A 41 -13.65 -1.45 5.01
C LEU A 41 -12.41 -2.31 5.33
N HIS A 42 -12.48 -3.15 6.35
CA HIS A 42 -11.41 -4.09 6.69
C HIS A 42 -11.20 -5.12 5.57
N GLY A 43 -12.27 -5.63 4.93
CA GLY A 43 -12.16 -6.50 3.76
C GLY A 43 -11.37 -5.86 2.62
N TYR A 44 -11.77 -4.68 2.16
CA TYR A 44 -11.07 -3.95 1.10
C TYR A 44 -9.64 -3.55 1.49
N THR A 45 -9.44 -3.15 2.75
CA THR A 45 -8.10 -2.86 3.29
C THR A 45 -7.20 -4.09 3.26
N SER A 46 -7.75 -5.29 3.53
CA SER A 46 -6.99 -6.55 3.44
C SER A 46 -6.50 -6.83 2.03
N ILE A 47 -7.32 -6.55 1.02
CA ILE A 47 -6.91 -6.68 -0.39
C ILE A 47 -5.76 -5.72 -0.70
N GLY A 48 -5.84 -4.45 -0.27
CA GLY A 48 -4.77 -3.47 -0.46
C GLY A 48 -3.47 -3.82 0.29
N LEU A 49 -3.57 -4.38 1.50
CA LEU A 49 -2.41 -4.87 2.24
C LEU A 49 -1.77 -6.10 1.58
N MET A 50 -2.59 -7.02 1.04
CA MET A 50 -2.10 -8.19 0.31
C MET A 50 -1.23 -7.77 -0.88
N THR A 51 -1.66 -6.77 -1.65
CA THR A 51 -0.88 -6.27 -2.78
C THR A 51 0.38 -5.53 -2.32
N GLY A 52 0.31 -4.82 -1.19
CA GLY A 52 1.49 -4.28 -0.50
C GLY A 52 2.51 -5.34 -0.10
N VAL A 53 2.08 -6.45 0.51
CA VAL A 53 2.96 -7.58 0.87
C VAL A 53 3.63 -8.17 -0.36
N VAL A 54 2.87 -8.43 -1.44
CA VAL A 54 3.43 -8.96 -2.70
C VAL A 54 4.48 -8.01 -3.28
N ALA A 55 4.22 -6.70 -3.29
CA ALA A 55 5.18 -5.70 -3.74
C ALA A 55 6.44 -5.68 -2.88
N CYS A 56 6.31 -5.78 -1.56
CA CYS A 56 7.45 -5.82 -0.64
C CYS A 56 8.29 -7.10 -0.85
N VAL A 57 7.65 -8.27 -1.04
CA VAL A 57 8.36 -9.52 -1.36
C VAL A 57 9.14 -9.40 -2.67
N ALA A 58 8.54 -8.80 -3.70
CA ALA A 58 9.24 -8.54 -4.96
C ALA A 58 10.44 -7.60 -4.75
N ALA A 59 10.27 -6.53 -3.97
CA ALA A 59 11.33 -5.59 -3.64
C ALA A 59 12.49 -6.24 -2.85
N VAL A 60 12.20 -7.12 -1.89
CA VAL A 60 13.24 -7.89 -1.19
C VAL A 60 14.04 -8.73 -2.17
N ARG A 61 13.38 -9.46 -3.07
CA ARG A 61 14.05 -10.29 -4.08
C ARG A 61 14.99 -9.46 -4.96
N ILE A 62 14.54 -8.28 -5.40
CA ILE A 62 15.37 -7.36 -6.20
C ILE A 62 16.59 -6.90 -5.40
N GLN A 63 16.40 -6.44 -4.15
CA GLN A 63 17.53 -5.92 -3.34
C GLN A 63 18.53 -7.00 -2.95
N VAL A 64 18.08 -8.24 -2.70
CA VAL A 64 18.96 -9.40 -2.48
C VAL A 64 19.79 -9.67 -3.75
N SER A 65 19.14 -9.68 -4.92
CA SER A 65 19.84 -9.92 -6.20
C SER A 65 20.86 -8.82 -6.53
N ALA A 66 20.59 -7.58 -6.12
CA ALA A 66 21.49 -6.43 -6.27
C ALA A 66 22.58 -6.35 -5.18
N LEU A 67 22.71 -7.37 -4.32
CA LEU A 67 23.67 -7.45 -3.21
C LEU A 67 23.54 -6.32 -2.14
N HIS A 68 22.45 -5.56 -2.15
CA HIS A 68 22.15 -4.52 -1.15
C HIS A 68 21.51 -5.13 0.11
N ARG A 69 22.26 -5.99 0.81
CA ARG A 69 21.77 -6.80 1.94
C ARG A 69 21.07 -5.99 3.03
N TRP A 70 21.58 -4.80 3.37
CA TRP A 70 20.97 -3.96 4.41
C TRP A 70 19.59 -3.43 4.01
N ARG A 71 19.43 -3.00 2.75
CA ARG A 71 18.13 -2.60 2.19
C ARG A 71 17.18 -3.78 2.13
N ALA A 72 17.67 -4.96 1.74
CA ALA A 72 16.87 -6.19 1.74
C ALA A 72 16.35 -6.56 3.15
N VAL A 73 17.19 -6.44 4.19
CA VAL A 73 16.77 -6.67 5.59
C VAL A 73 15.71 -5.65 6.01
N ALA A 74 15.91 -4.37 5.73
CA ALA A 74 14.94 -3.32 6.06
C ALA A 74 13.57 -3.55 5.39
N ILE A 75 13.55 -3.86 4.10
CA ILE A 75 12.31 -4.18 3.38
C ILE A 75 11.72 -5.52 3.86
N GLY A 76 12.55 -6.48 4.24
CA GLY A 76 12.12 -7.74 4.85
C GLY A 76 11.35 -7.52 6.15
N LEU A 77 11.88 -6.70 7.06
CA LEU A 77 11.20 -6.30 8.30
C LEU A 77 9.89 -5.56 8.00
N TRP A 78 9.91 -4.66 7.01
CA TRP A 78 8.71 -3.95 6.55
C TRP A 78 7.64 -4.91 5.98
N THR A 79 8.07 -5.98 5.29
CA THR A 79 7.18 -7.03 4.77
C THR A 79 6.50 -7.80 5.90
N LEU A 80 7.25 -8.17 6.94
CA LEU A 80 6.71 -8.85 8.12
C LEU A 80 5.69 -7.98 8.86
N LEU A 81 5.97 -6.69 8.99
CA LEU A 81 5.03 -5.73 9.56
C LEU A 81 3.74 -5.69 8.73
N ASN A 82 3.84 -5.56 7.42
CA ASN A 82 2.68 -5.58 6.51
C ASN A 82 1.86 -6.86 6.61
N ALA A 83 2.52 -8.02 6.67
CA ALA A 83 1.86 -9.30 6.85
C ALA A 83 1.12 -9.37 8.20
N SER A 84 1.70 -8.81 9.25
CA SER A 84 1.06 -8.74 10.57
C SER A 84 -0.20 -7.86 10.53
N PHE A 85 -0.13 -6.69 9.90
CA PHE A 85 -1.29 -5.83 9.67
C PHE A 85 -2.36 -6.53 8.82
N LEU A 86 -1.97 -7.27 7.78
CA LEU A 86 -2.89 -8.04 6.94
C LEU A 86 -3.65 -9.07 7.76
N VAL A 87 -2.95 -9.87 8.57
CA VAL A 87 -3.56 -10.92 9.40
C VAL A 87 -4.53 -10.31 10.41
N VAL A 88 -4.09 -9.29 11.15
CA VAL A 88 -4.94 -8.62 12.15
C VAL A 88 -6.14 -7.98 11.46
N ASN A 89 -5.93 -7.20 10.41
CA ASN A 89 -7.01 -6.52 9.69
C ASN A 89 -8.04 -7.50 9.10
N THR A 90 -7.57 -8.64 8.57
CA THR A 90 -8.45 -9.71 8.08
C THR A 90 -9.25 -10.35 9.21
N TRP A 91 -8.63 -10.60 10.36
CA TRP A 91 -9.32 -11.09 11.55
C TRP A 91 -10.42 -10.14 12.00
N ILE A 92 -10.15 -8.83 12.02
CA ILE A 92 -11.16 -7.80 12.36
C ILE A 92 -12.32 -7.82 11.36
N ALA A 93 -12.07 -8.03 10.06
CA ALA A 93 -13.13 -8.14 9.06
C ALA A 93 -14.12 -9.26 9.38
N PHE A 94 -13.66 -10.36 9.98
CA PHE A 94 -14.52 -11.47 10.40
C PHE A 94 -15.19 -11.21 11.76
N GLN A 95 -14.50 -10.60 12.72
CA GLN A 95 -15.04 -10.39 14.07
C GLN A 95 -16.00 -9.20 14.19
N GLY A 96 -15.85 -8.18 13.35
CA GLY A 96 -16.68 -6.97 13.43
C GLY A 96 -16.22 -5.98 14.49
N MET A 97 -17.14 -5.15 14.97
CA MET A 97 -16.88 -4.06 15.92
C MET A 97 -16.66 -4.52 17.37
N GLY A 98 -16.20 -3.60 18.22
CA GLY A 98 -15.95 -3.85 19.66
C GLY A 98 -14.49 -4.09 20.02
N ILE A 99 -13.57 -3.84 19.08
CA ILE A 99 -12.13 -3.98 19.31
C ILE A 99 -11.58 -2.71 19.96
N SER A 100 -10.91 -2.90 21.10
CA SER A 100 -10.23 -1.81 21.81
C SER A 100 -9.22 -1.13 20.91
N ASN A 101 -9.16 0.21 20.97
CA ASN A 101 -8.20 1.04 20.21
C ASN A 101 -8.33 0.92 18.67
N GLY A 102 -9.52 0.60 18.15
CA GLY A 102 -9.76 0.51 16.70
C GLY A 102 -9.39 1.78 15.93
N ASN A 103 -9.58 2.96 16.55
CA ASN A 103 -9.16 4.25 15.98
C ASN A 103 -7.64 4.31 15.71
N LEU A 104 -6.81 3.91 16.68
CA LEU A 104 -5.35 3.87 16.54
C LEU A 104 -4.93 2.83 15.48
N PHE A 105 -5.63 1.69 15.43
CA PHE A 105 -5.38 0.68 14.41
C PHE A 105 -5.63 1.23 13.00
N HIS A 106 -6.71 1.97 12.79
CA HIS A 106 -6.98 2.61 11.51
C HIS A 106 -5.93 3.67 11.12
N LEU A 107 -5.45 4.49 12.07
CA LEU A 107 -4.34 5.41 11.81
C LEU A 107 -3.08 4.66 11.39
N ALA A 108 -2.75 3.56 12.07
CA ALA A 108 -1.60 2.75 11.75
C ALA A 108 -1.71 2.12 10.35
N ILE A 109 -2.88 1.59 9.99
CA ILE A 109 -3.17 1.08 8.64
C ILE A 109 -2.98 2.16 7.58
N ALA A 110 -3.51 3.36 7.80
CA ALA A 110 -3.35 4.48 6.87
C ALA A 110 -1.87 4.83 6.66
N GLY A 111 -1.07 4.80 7.73
CA GLY A 111 0.39 4.98 7.66
C GLY A 111 1.09 3.89 6.85
N VAL A 112 0.76 2.62 7.09
CA VAL A 112 1.31 1.47 6.35
C VAL A 112 0.98 1.56 4.86
N LEU A 113 -0.28 1.85 4.52
CA LEU A 113 -0.71 2.01 3.12
C LEU A 113 0.00 3.18 2.43
N THR A 114 0.21 4.29 3.14
CA THR A 114 0.96 5.45 2.64
C THR A 114 2.42 5.09 2.36
N ALA A 115 3.09 4.43 3.30
CA ALA A 115 4.47 4.00 3.12
C ALA A 115 4.62 2.97 1.99
N ASN A 116 3.67 2.03 1.84
CA ASN A 116 3.64 1.11 0.71
C ASN A 116 3.50 1.84 -0.63
N LEU A 117 2.64 2.85 -0.70
CA LEU A 117 2.46 3.66 -1.90
C LEU A 117 3.75 4.42 -2.25
N GLN A 118 4.40 5.02 -1.25
CA GLN A 118 5.69 5.71 -1.44
C GLN A 118 6.78 4.75 -1.91
N LEU A 119 6.87 3.55 -1.33
CA LEU A 119 7.82 2.51 -1.74
C LEU A 119 7.58 2.08 -3.19
N ALA A 120 6.31 1.84 -3.56
CA ALA A 120 5.95 1.49 -4.93
C ALA A 120 6.30 2.61 -5.94
N GLN A 121 6.05 3.88 -5.57
CA GLN A 121 6.42 5.03 -6.37
C GLN A 121 7.93 5.19 -6.51
N ALA A 122 8.71 4.93 -5.45
CA ALA A 122 10.17 4.98 -5.49
C ALA A 122 10.73 3.93 -6.47
N ILE A 123 10.24 2.69 -6.39
CA ILE A 123 10.63 1.60 -7.31
C ILE A 123 10.26 1.94 -8.77
N TYR A 124 9.08 2.55 -8.98
CA TYR A 124 8.65 2.97 -10.31
C TYR A 124 9.52 4.11 -10.88
N ARG A 125 9.87 5.11 -10.05
CA ARG A 125 10.73 6.22 -10.45
C ARG A 125 12.17 5.77 -10.75
N GLU A 126 12.72 4.81 -9.99
CA GLU A 126 14.04 4.23 -10.30
C GLU A 126 14.06 3.51 -11.65
N LYS A 127 12.92 2.98 -12.14
CA LYS A 127 12.82 2.42 -13.51
C LYS A 127 12.73 3.48 -14.61
N ILE A 128 12.35 4.72 -14.28
CA ILE A 128 12.33 5.85 -15.22
C ILE A 128 13.65 6.60 -15.05
N ASP A 129 14.67 6.16 -15.77
CA ASP A 129 15.95 6.86 -15.80
C ASP A 129 15.85 8.12 -16.67
N VAL A 130 15.55 9.25 -16.02
CA VAL A 130 15.47 10.58 -16.63
C VAL A 130 16.83 11.06 -17.16
N SER A 131 17.94 10.41 -16.82
CA SER A 131 19.25 10.74 -17.41
C SER A 131 19.37 10.32 -18.88
N SER A 132 18.44 9.49 -19.38
CA SER A 132 18.29 9.15 -20.79
C SER A 132 17.38 10.10 -21.58
N LEU A 133 16.64 10.99 -20.90
CA LEU A 133 15.84 12.02 -21.54
C LEU A 133 16.75 13.21 -21.86
N SER A 134 17.34 13.21 -23.05
CA SER A 134 18.02 14.40 -23.54
C SER A 134 17.03 15.56 -23.60
N GLY A 135 17.48 16.75 -23.21
CA GLY A 135 16.67 17.97 -23.20
C GLY A 135 16.06 18.33 -24.57
N ASP A 136 16.52 17.70 -25.64
CA ASP A 136 15.99 17.87 -27.00
C ASP A 136 14.59 17.26 -27.17
N ALA A 137 14.23 16.24 -26.37
CA ALA A 137 12.92 15.61 -26.44
C ALA A 137 11.79 16.50 -25.89
N ILE A 138 12.11 17.48 -25.04
CA ILE A 138 11.14 18.42 -24.44
C ILE A 138 10.71 19.49 -25.45
N TRP A 139 11.53 19.78 -26.47
CA TRP A 139 11.28 20.86 -27.44
C TRP A 139 10.75 20.39 -28.80
N GLN A 140 10.58 19.09 -29.03
CA GLN A 140 10.16 18.53 -30.33
C GLN A 140 8.70 18.07 -30.41
N SER A 141 7.86 18.24 -29.38
CA SER A 141 6.42 18.08 -29.57
C SER A 141 5.81 19.36 -30.16
N LYS A 142 5.74 19.43 -31.49
CA LYS A 142 4.72 20.24 -32.16
C LYS A 142 3.34 19.61 -31.97
#